data_AF-A0AAE4Q5J7-F1
#
_entry.id   AF-A0AAE4Q5J7-F1
#
_cell.length_a   1.000
_cell.length_b   1.000
_cell.length_c   1.000
_cell.angle_alpha   90.00
_cell.angle_beta   90.00
_cell.angle_gamma   90.00
#
_symmetry.space_group_name_H-M   'P 1'
#
loop_
_entity.id
_entity.type
_entity.pdbx_description
1 polymer ?
#
loop_
_entity_poly.entity_id
_entity_poly.type
_entity_poly.pdbx_seq_one_letter_code
_entity_poly.pdbx_strand_id
1 'polypeptide(L)'
;MAVEDEGTQVVLLEDLDNDPPILRGLTSSELAITAGVCVISNVIIVGIAFSLAFSKFFVGMGFGMLTGLGLAWVIAGKIGTLKQGRPSYLLWGEIKRNLQIDGISVFGLFRLKFDMGFIGTKTWDNCSHKE
;
A
#
# COMPACT_ATOMS: atom_id res chain seq x y z
N MET A 1 -9.84 -31.08 12.76
CA MET A 1 -9.32 -29.72 12.98
C MET A 1 -10.50 -28.78 12.90
N ALA A 2 -10.71 -27.93 13.89
CA ALA A 2 -11.72 -26.88 13.79
C ALA A 2 -11.32 -25.98 12.62
N VAL A 3 -12.22 -25.82 11.66
CA VAL A 3 -12.08 -24.79 10.62
C VAL A 3 -12.28 -23.48 11.36
N GLU A 4 -11.19 -22.84 11.79
CA GLU A 4 -11.27 -21.46 12.26
C GLU A 4 -11.76 -20.63 11.08
N ASP A 5 -12.93 -20.02 11.22
CA ASP A 5 -13.45 -19.08 10.22
C ASP A 5 -12.38 -18.01 10.02
N GLU A 6 -11.80 -17.94 8.81
CA GLU A 6 -10.84 -16.91 8.48
C GLU A 6 -11.46 -15.54 8.77
N GLY A 7 -10.66 -14.57 9.23
CA GLY A 7 -11.03 -13.15 9.23
C GLY A 7 -11.23 -12.57 7.82
N THR A 8 -11.71 -13.39 6.88
CA THR A 8 -12.13 -13.00 5.54
C THR A 8 -13.13 -11.87 5.62
N GLN A 9 -12.82 -10.77 4.93
CA GLN A 9 -13.77 -9.67 4.78
C GLN A 9 -15.02 -10.21 4.09
N VAL A 10 -16.15 -10.14 4.79
CA VAL A 10 -17.47 -10.32 4.19
C VAL A 10 -17.73 -9.08 3.35
N VAL A 11 -17.38 -9.13 2.06
CA VAL A 11 -17.61 -8.04 1.12
C VAL A 11 -18.99 -8.25 0.50
N LEU A 12 -19.91 -7.31 0.72
CA LEU A 12 -21.15 -7.23 -0.04
C LEU A 12 -20.79 -6.93 -1.50
N LEU A 13 -21.36 -7.68 -2.45
CA LEU A 13 -21.14 -7.46 -3.89
C LEU A 13 -21.47 -6.02 -4.34
N GLU A 14 -22.24 -5.27 -3.55
CA GLU A 14 -22.60 -3.87 -3.76
C GLU A 14 -21.49 -2.86 -3.40
N ASP A 15 -20.47 -3.28 -2.64
CA ASP A 15 -19.26 -2.50 -2.33
C ASP A 15 -18.12 -2.75 -3.35
N LEU A 16 -18.38 -3.49 -4.45
CA LEU A 16 -17.42 -3.63 -5.55
C LEU A 16 -17.19 -2.25 -6.19
N ASP A 17 -15.95 -1.75 -6.10
CA ASP A 17 -15.37 -0.57 -6.80
C ASP A 17 -16.41 0.29 -7.56
N ASN A 18 -17.26 1.02 -6.82
CA ASN A 18 -18.28 1.89 -7.40
C ASN A 18 -17.66 3.12 -8.11
N ASP A 19 -16.44 3.49 -7.73
CA ASP A 19 -15.76 4.66 -8.26
C ASP A 19 -14.94 4.32 -9.50
N PRO A 20 -15.14 5.02 -10.63
CA PRO A 20 -14.37 4.78 -11.84
C PRO A 20 -12.89 5.15 -11.64
N PRO A 21 -11.95 4.39 -12.24
CA PRO A 21 -10.54 4.76 -12.22
C PRO A 21 -10.33 6.04 -13.04
N ILE A 22 -9.72 7.05 -12.43
CA ILE A 22 -9.49 8.36 -13.06
C ILE A 22 -8.12 8.42 -13.70
N LEU A 23 -7.08 7.93 -13.00
CA LEU A 23 -5.71 8.00 -13.47
C LEU A 23 -4.96 6.71 -13.16
N ARG A 24 -4.45 6.06 -14.21
CA ARG A 24 -3.59 4.85 -14.10
C ARG A 24 -4.18 3.80 -13.15
N GLY A 25 -5.50 3.56 -13.19
CA GLY A 25 -6.16 2.53 -12.38
C GLY A 25 -6.44 2.91 -10.92
N LEU A 26 -6.19 4.15 -10.51
CA LEU A 26 -6.59 4.69 -9.20
C LEU A 26 -7.88 5.47 -9.28
N THR A 27 -8.69 5.40 -8.22
CA THR A 27 -9.86 6.27 -8.03
C THR A 27 -9.43 7.69 -7.63
N SER A 28 -10.35 8.67 -7.65
CA SER A 28 -10.10 10.05 -7.18
C SER A 28 -9.50 10.08 -5.79
N SER A 29 -10.10 9.32 -4.87
CA SER A 29 -9.72 9.24 -3.46
C SER A 29 -8.31 8.67 -3.30
N GLU A 30 -8.00 7.58 -4.00
CA GLU A 30 -6.69 6.94 -3.92
C GLU A 30 -5.59 7.80 -4.55
N LEU A 31 -5.89 8.48 -5.65
CA LEU A 31 -4.97 9.42 -6.29
C LEU A 31 -4.68 10.60 -5.36
N ALA A 32 -5.71 11.18 -4.73
CA ALA A 32 -5.56 12.29 -3.80
C ALA A 32 -4.72 11.90 -2.57
N ILE A 33 -4.96 10.72 -2.00
CA ILE A 33 -4.17 10.20 -0.87
C ILE A 33 -2.72 9.96 -1.31
N THR A 34 -2.51 9.27 -2.44
CA THR A 34 -1.17 8.94 -2.94
C THR A 34 -0.37 10.21 -3.24
N ALA A 35 -0.97 11.16 -3.96
CA ALA A 35 -0.34 12.44 -4.27
C ALA A 35 -0.09 13.28 -3.02
N GLY A 36 -1.08 13.39 -2.13
CA GLY A 36 -0.97 14.15 -0.88
C GLY A 36 0.16 13.63 0.01
N VAL A 37 0.20 12.32 0.25
CA VAL A 37 1.24 11.69 1.08
C VAL A 37 2.61 11.86 0.44
N CYS A 38 2.75 11.63 -0.87
CA CYS A 38 4.03 11.76 -1.56
C CYS A 38 4.55 13.20 -1.58
N VAL A 39 3.66 14.18 -1.79
CA VAL A 39 4.02 15.60 -1.80
C VAL A 39 4.38 16.07 -0.40
N ILE A 40 3.55 15.81 0.62
CA ILE A 40 3.82 16.26 1.99
C ILE A 40 5.13 15.67 2.51
N SER A 41 5.34 14.36 2.32
CA SER A 41 6.57 13.70 2.76
C SER A 41 7.82 14.26 2.05
N ASN A 42 7.77 14.45 0.72
CA ASN A 42 8.91 14.99 -0.01
C ASN A 42 9.17 16.47 0.30
N VAL A 43 8.13 17.28 0.51
CA VAL A 43 8.30 18.69 0.91
C VAL A 43 9.04 18.78 2.24
N ILE A 44 8.72 17.92 3.21
CA ILE A 44 9.40 17.88 4.50
C ILE A 44 10.85 17.39 4.32
N ILE A 45 11.05 16.24 3.66
CA ILE A 45 12.38 15.63 3.51
C ILE A 45 13.32 16.54 2.73
N VAL A 46 12.90 16.99 1.54
CA VAL A 46 13.72 17.83 0.65
C VAL A 46 13.87 19.24 1.23
N GLY A 47 12.82 19.78 1.87
CA GLY A 47 12.88 21.06 2.58
C GLY A 47 13.94 21.06 3.68
N ILE A 48 13.95 20.03 4.54
CA ILE A 48 14.95 19.87 5.59
C ILE A 48 16.36 19.70 4.98
N ALA A 49 16.51 18.87 3.95
CA ALA A 49 17.80 18.65 3.29
C ALA A 49 18.39 19.95 2.72
N PHE A 50 17.59 20.76 2.05
CA PHE A 50 18.02 22.06 1.51
C PHE A 50 18.25 23.11 2.60
N SER A 51 17.52 23.05 3.71
CA SER A 51 17.78 23.91 4.87
C SER A 51 19.14 23.62 5.50
N LEU A 52 19.51 22.33 5.60
CA LEU A 52 20.80 21.92 6.16
C LEU A 52 21.97 22.21 5.21
N ALA A 53 21.80 21.99 3.91
CA ALA A 53 22.89 22.14 2.94
C ALA A 53 23.11 23.60 2.49
N PHE A 54 22.04 24.37 2.32
CA PHE A 54 22.09 25.68 1.66
C PHE A 54 21.38 26.80 2.44
N SER A 55 20.80 26.50 3.60
CA SER A 55 19.97 27.43 4.39
C SER A 55 18.80 28.03 3.60
N LYS A 56 18.30 27.31 2.59
CA LYS A 56 17.23 27.76 1.67
C LYS A 56 16.02 26.82 1.75
N PHE A 57 15.34 26.81 2.90
CA PHE A 57 14.19 25.92 3.15
C PHE A 57 13.09 26.05 2.09
N PHE A 58 12.68 27.27 1.73
CA PHE A 58 11.61 27.50 0.75
C PHE A 58 11.94 27.00 -0.66
N VAL A 59 13.21 27.06 -1.07
CA VAL A 59 13.64 26.48 -2.35
C VAL A 59 13.53 24.96 -2.31
N GLY A 60 13.93 24.36 -1.19
CA GLY A 60 13.77 22.93 -0.93
C GLY A 60 12.31 22.46 -0.97
N MET A 61 11.38 23.26 -0.44
CA MET A 61 9.95 22.95 -0.53
C MET A 61 9.46 22.91 -1.98
N GLY A 62 9.87 23.87 -2.82
CA GLY A 62 9.51 23.89 -4.24
C GLY A 62 10.01 22.65 -4.98
N PHE A 63 11.27 22.24 -4.75
CA PHE A 63 11.80 21.00 -5.29
C PHE A 63 11.07 19.76 -4.73
N GLY A 64 10.77 19.74 -3.43
CA GLY A 64 10.05 18.65 -2.78
C GLY A 64 8.63 18.45 -3.33
N MET A 65 7.94 19.52 -3.73
CA MET A 65 6.66 19.41 -4.41
C MET A 65 6.79 18.73 -5.78
N LEU A 66 7.77 19.16 -6.59
CA LEU A 66 7.98 18.60 -7.93
C LEU A 66 8.40 17.13 -7.86
N THR A 67 9.33 16.77 -6.99
CA THR A 67 9.76 15.39 -6.81
C THR A 67 8.65 14.53 -6.20
N GLY A 68 7.85 15.09 -5.28
CA GLY A 68 6.70 14.41 -4.68
C GLY A 68 5.61 14.07 -5.69
N LEU A 69 5.28 14.98 -6.60
CA LEU A 69 4.34 14.71 -7.70
C LEU A 69 4.90 13.67 -8.69
N GLY A 70 6.20 13.76 -9.01
CA GLY A 70 6.87 12.76 -9.84
C GLY A 70 6.83 11.36 -9.21
N LEU A 71 7.09 11.25 -7.90
CA LEU A 71 7.01 10.01 -7.16
C LEU A 71 5.58 9.45 -7.13
N ALA A 72 4.59 10.31 -6.88
CA ALA A 72 3.18 9.94 -6.89
C ALA A 72 2.77 9.35 -8.25
N TRP A 73 3.23 9.95 -9.35
CA TRP A 73 2.96 9.45 -10.71
C TRP A 73 3.55 8.05 -10.97
N VAL A 74 4.76 7.79 -10.46
CA VAL A 74 5.43 6.48 -10.60
C VAL A 74 4.70 5.43 -9.75
N ILE A 75 4.38 5.75 -8.50
CA ILE A 75 3.65 4.86 -7.59
C ILE A 75 2.25 4.56 -8.15
N ALA A 76 1.57 5.58 -8.68
CA ALA A 76 0.28 5.42 -9.32
C ALA A 76 0.30 4.44 -10.48
N GLY A 77 1.34 4.49 -11.33
CA GLY A 77 1.53 3.52 -12.40
C GLY A 77 1.70 2.08 -11.88
N LYS A 78 2.49 1.90 -10.82
CA LYS A 78 2.70 0.57 -10.22
C LYS A 78 1.43 0.01 -9.58
N ILE A 79 0.71 0.81 -8.81
CA ILE A 79 -0.57 0.39 -8.20
C ILE A 79 -1.57 0.06 -9.30
N GLY A 80 -1.64 0.87 -10.36
CA GLY A 80 -2.44 0.57 -11.55
C GLY A 80 -2.19 -0.80 -12.14
N THR A 81 -0.92 -1.14 -12.37
CA THR A 81 -0.55 -2.46 -12.90
C THR A 81 -0.88 -3.60 -11.93
N LEU A 82 -0.83 -3.36 -10.62
CA LEU A 82 -1.21 -4.36 -9.62
C LEU A 82 -2.73 -4.56 -9.54
N LYS A 83 -3.51 -3.51 -9.84
CA LYS A 83 -4.97 -3.54 -9.93
C LYS A 83 -5.49 -4.13 -11.25
N GLN A 84 -4.63 -4.35 -12.25
CA GLN A 84 -5.08 -4.94 -13.52
C GLN A 84 -5.51 -6.39 -13.32
N GLY A 85 -6.79 -6.65 -13.59
CA GLY A 85 -7.37 -8.00 -13.56
C GLY A 85 -7.73 -8.54 -12.17
N ARG A 86 -7.71 -7.69 -11.11
CA ARG A 86 -8.14 -8.07 -9.76
C ARG A 86 -8.88 -6.91 -9.07
N PRO A 87 -10.02 -7.16 -8.39
CA PRO A 87 -10.72 -6.12 -7.63
C PRO A 87 -9.92 -5.63 -6.42
N SER A 88 -10.12 -4.36 -6.04
CA SER A 88 -9.29 -3.66 -5.04
C SER A 88 -9.30 -4.31 -3.64
N TYR A 89 -10.40 -4.97 -3.24
CA TYR A 89 -10.49 -5.64 -1.93
C TYR A 89 -9.53 -6.84 -1.80
N LEU A 90 -9.25 -7.56 -2.89
CA LEU A 90 -8.29 -8.68 -2.88
C LEU A 90 -6.87 -8.19 -2.62
N LEU A 91 -6.50 -7.04 -3.19
CA LEU A 91 -5.22 -6.40 -2.93
C LEU A 91 -5.05 -6.06 -1.45
N TRP A 92 -6.09 -5.55 -0.80
CA TRP A 92 -6.03 -5.23 0.62
C TRP A 92 -5.92 -6.47 1.50
N GLY A 93 -6.64 -7.54 1.15
CA GLY A 93 -6.50 -8.85 1.79
C GLY A 93 -5.09 -9.43 1.65
N GLU A 94 -4.52 -9.40 0.44
CA GLU A 94 -3.14 -9.84 0.18
C GLU A 94 -2.11 -9.02 0.97
N ILE A 95 -2.28 -7.69 1.04
CA ILE A 95 -1.38 -6.80 1.81
C ILE A 95 -1.44 -7.16 3.29
N LYS A 96 -2.63 -7.28 3.88
CA LYS A 96 -2.80 -7.66 5.30
C LYS A 96 -2.20 -9.03 5.59
N ARG A 97 -2.45 -10.01 4.72
CA ARG A 97 -1.90 -11.37 4.85
C ARG A 97 -0.37 -11.37 4.74
N ASN A 98 0.20 -10.62 3.81
CA ASN A 98 1.66 -10.47 3.68
C ASN A 98 2.25 -9.76 4.91
N LEU A 99 1.57 -8.75 5.45
CA LEU A 99 1.97 -8.05 6.67
C LEU A 99 2.03 -8.98 7.89
N GLN A 100 1.07 -9.91 8.00
CA GLN A 100 1.01 -10.88 9.09
C GLN A 100 2.09 -11.97 8.94
N ILE A 101 2.24 -12.54 7.74
CA ILE A 101 3.14 -13.68 7.50
C ILE A 101 4.62 -13.21 7.44
N ASP A 102 4.89 -12.21 6.59
CA ASP A 102 6.26 -11.77 6.30
C ASP A 102 6.74 -10.70 7.29
N GLY A 103 5.81 -9.89 7.84
CA GLY A 103 6.11 -8.74 8.68
C GLY A 103 6.61 -7.53 7.89
N ILE A 104 6.59 -6.34 8.53
CA ILE A 104 7.33 -5.18 8.01
C ILE A 104 8.75 -5.24 8.55
N SER A 105 9.74 -5.24 7.65
CA SER A 105 11.14 -5.02 8.04
C SER A 105 11.39 -3.53 8.28
N VAL A 106 11.52 -3.14 9.54
CA VAL A 106 11.94 -1.80 9.93
C VAL A 106 13.46 -1.75 9.83
N PHE A 107 13.97 -1.01 8.84
CA PHE A 107 15.41 -0.84 8.55
C PHE A 107 16.20 -2.15 8.35
N GLY A 108 15.54 -3.24 7.97
CA GLY A 108 16.17 -4.55 7.77
C GLY A 108 16.64 -5.24 9.06
N LEU A 109 16.44 -4.63 10.23
CA LEU A 109 16.95 -5.11 11.52
C LEU A 109 15.85 -5.77 12.37
N PHE A 110 14.62 -5.25 12.32
CA PHE A 110 13.51 -5.77 13.11
C PHE A 110 12.31 -6.08 12.22
N ARG A 111 11.73 -7.29 12.35
CA ARG A 111 10.47 -7.64 11.68
C ARG A 111 9.32 -7.48 12.67
N LEU A 112 8.49 -6.47 12.44
CA LEU A 112 7.24 -6.31 13.18
C LEU A 112 6.19 -7.17 12.47
N LYS A 113 5.71 -8.21 13.16
CA LYS A 113 4.59 -9.03 12.74
C LYS A 113 3.35 -8.59 13.50
N PHE A 114 2.27 -8.36 12.79
CA PHE A 114 0.97 -8.04 13.37
C PHE A 114 0.03 -9.20 13.10
N ASP A 115 -0.55 -9.77 14.14
CA ASP A 115 -1.56 -10.81 13.98
C ASP A 115 -2.89 -10.15 13.60
N MET A 116 -3.37 -10.48 12.40
CA MET A 116 -4.59 -9.93 11.80
C MET A 116 -5.65 -11.04 11.61
N GLY A 117 -5.47 -12.22 12.21
CA GLY A 117 -6.43 -13.31 12.16
C GLY A 117 -6.48 -14.10 10.83
N PHE A 118 -5.44 -14.01 10.01
CA PHE A 118 -5.29 -14.87 8.82
C PHE A 118 -4.56 -16.18 9.13
N ILE A 119 -4.79 -17.23 8.34
CA ILE A 119 -4.02 -18.47 8.43
C ILE A 119 -2.53 -18.16 8.14
N GLY A 120 -1.64 -18.61 9.02
CA GLY A 120 -0.21 -18.30 8.99
C GLY A 120 0.60 -18.95 7.86
N THR A 121 -0.05 -19.55 6.86
CA THR A 121 0.59 -20.26 5.75
C THR A 121 0.11 -19.72 4.40
N LYS A 122 1.04 -19.61 3.45
CA LYS A 122 0.70 -19.28 2.04
C LYS A 122 0.49 -20.53 1.19
N THR A 123 0.79 -21.71 1.74
CA THR A 123 0.71 -23.01 1.08
C THR A 123 -0.69 -23.58 1.25
N TRP A 124 -1.36 -23.84 0.14
CA TRP A 124 -2.58 -24.64 0.12
C TRP A 124 -2.19 -26.09 0.41
N ASP A 125 -2.58 -26.60 1.58
CA ASP A 125 -2.43 -28.01 1.88
C ASP A 125 -3.56 -28.79 1.18
N ASN A 126 -3.32 -29.15 -0.08
CA ASN A 126 -4.23 -29.98 -0.87
C ASN A 126 -4.21 -31.45 -0.43
N CYS A 127 -3.41 -31.81 0.59
CA CYS A 127 -3.15 -33.20 0.98
C CYS A 127 -3.78 -33.60 2.32
N SER A 128 -4.43 -32.70 3.05
CA SER A 128 -5.04 -33.04 4.36
C SER A 128 -6.28 -33.93 4.30
N HIS A 129 -6.70 -34.36 3.10
CA HIS A 129 -7.85 -35.26 2.89
C HIS A 129 -7.47 -36.68 2.44
N LYS A 130 -6.20 -37.09 2.56
CA LYS A 130 -5.83 -38.51 2.38
C LYS A 130 -5.85 -39.25 3.71
N GLU A 131 -6.96 -39.97 3.89
CA GLU A 131 -7.24 -41.12 4.78
C GLU A 131 -7.17 -40.93 6.30
#